data_AF-A0A914D1B9-F1
#
_entry.id   AF-A0A914D1B9-F1
#
_cell.length_a   1.000
_cell.length_b   1.000
_cell.length_c   1.000
_cell.angle_alpha   90.00
_cell.angle_beta   90.00
_cell.angle_gamma   90.00
#
_symmetry.space_group_name_H-M   'P 1'
#
loop_
_entity.id
_entity.type
_entity.pdbx_description
1 polymer ?
#
loop_
_entity_poly.entity_id
_entity_poly.type
_entity_poly.pdbx_seq_one_letter_code
_entity_poly.pdbx_strand_id
1 'polypeptide(L)'
;MCERFRVPCVLTNGKLLPHDHEFVTNIGLSRGVIGRAASEFVKRLRWNTFLLIYQFPEDLDDIADLLSVWHDEQGRSVVLKVLQLPADSSLYDAFLKYVREKLKQTNIVVHTRDFGIIHTLLAHATLLNMTESRYSYFFTNPDLALLEDFFQDLNRIYRCNITGIQLVQHDPLMKTDLALTIDTVNILGEALRIQNERGKIPEANGLLCDANDVWRDGEMFSKKIREVELADAMTGEVVFSPNGQRTNTTLLAITRTNGKFSKVGH
;
A
#
# COMPACT_ATOMS: atom_id res chain seq x y z
N MET A 1 12.89 0.41 22.18
CA MET A 1 14.34 0.37 21.89
C MET A 1 14.83 1.71 21.37
N CYS A 2 14.33 2.20 20.22
CA CYS A 2 14.70 3.49 19.61
C CYS A 2 14.69 4.66 20.60
N GLU A 3 13.53 4.90 21.23
CA GLU A 3 13.35 5.91 22.29
C GLU A 3 14.32 5.75 23.47
N ARG A 4 14.46 4.51 23.96
CA ARG A 4 15.29 4.18 25.13
C ARG A 4 16.76 4.56 24.91
N PHE A 5 17.29 4.27 23.73
CA PHE A 5 18.68 4.53 23.38
C PHE A 5 18.87 5.87 22.67
N ARG A 6 17.78 6.63 22.43
CA ARG A 6 17.79 7.82 21.59
C ARG A 6 18.36 7.55 20.20
N VAL A 7 18.06 6.38 19.63
CA VAL A 7 18.50 6.00 18.28
C VAL A 7 17.33 6.20 17.31
N PRO A 8 17.47 7.04 16.27
CA PRO A 8 16.45 7.22 15.26
C PRO A 8 16.15 5.89 14.56
N CYS A 9 14.87 5.60 14.43
CA CYS A 9 14.34 4.45 13.73
C CYS A 9 13.40 4.91 12.62
N VAL A 10 13.63 4.39 11.42
CA VAL A 10 12.73 4.63 10.29
C VAL A 10 11.92 3.36 10.04
N LEU A 11 10.60 3.47 10.11
CA LEU A 11 9.65 2.39 9.85
C LEU A 11 9.14 2.47 8.42
N THR A 12 8.91 1.32 7.80
CA THR A 12 8.34 1.18 6.44
C THR A 12 6.90 0.67 6.42
N ASN A 13 6.37 0.26 7.58
CA ASN A 13 5.12 -0.49 7.66
C ASN A 13 3.85 0.36 7.86
N GLY A 14 3.94 1.69 7.80
CA GLY A 14 2.75 2.55 7.82
C GLY A 14 1.97 2.59 9.15
N LYS A 15 2.50 1.94 10.21
CA LYS A 15 1.86 1.97 11.54
C LYS A 15 1.82 3.39 12.09
N LEU A 16 0.65 3.78 12.60
CA LEU A 16 0.48 5.05 13.31
C LEU A 16 1.45 5.08 14.48
N LEU A 17 2.23 6.15 14.56
CA LEU A 17 3.10 6.40 15.70
C LEU A 17 2.20 6.88 16.86
N PRO A 18 2.31 6.29 18.07
CA PRO A 18 1.73 6.88 19.27
C PRO A 18 2.19 8.33 19.45
N HIS A 19 1.45 9.11 20.23
CA HIS A 19 1.86 10.49 20.53
C HIS A 19 3.22 10.48 21.25
N ASP A 20 4.10 11.43 20.87
CA ASP A 20 5.38 11.73 21.54
C ASP A 20 6.54 10.75 21.31
N HIS A 21 6.69 10.25 20.08
CA HIS A 21 7.91 9.52 19.67
C HIS A 21 8.86 10.43 18.89
N GLU A 22 9.89 10.96 19.52
CA GLU A 22 10.88 11.84 18.88
C GLU A 22 11.92 11.08 18.04
N PHE A 23 12.08 9.78 18.27
CA PHE A 23 13.11 8.95 17.64
C PHE A 23 12.55 7.96 16.62
N VAL A 24 11.27 8.09 16.25
CA VAL A 24 10.65 7.23 15.24
C VAL A 24 10.10 8.08 14.10
N THR A 25 10.44 7.72 12.88
CA THR A 25 9.91 8.31 11.64
C THR A 25 9.33 7.17 10.80
N ASN A 26 8.21 7.38 10.12
CA ASN A 26 7.56 6.36 9.31
C ASN A 26 7.41 6.85 7.87
N ILE A 27 8.09 6.17 6.95
CA ILE A 27 8.05 6.42 5.51
C ILE A 27 6.96 5.62 4.80
N GLY A 28 6.41 4.61 5.48
CA GLY A 28 5.33 3.80 4.96
C GLY A 28 4.02 4.57 4.80
N LEU A 29 3.06 3.96 4.11
CA LEU A 29 1.74 4.54 3.90
C LEU A 29 0.99 4.70 5.22
N SER A 30 0.60 5.93 5.54
CA SER A 30 -0.27 6.20 6.69
C SER A 30 -1.60 5.45 6.58
N ARG A 31 -2.18 5.10 7.74
CA ARG A 31 -3.47 4.39 7.81
C ARG A 31 -4.57 5.11 7.01
N GLY A 32 -5.40 4.31 6.36
CA GLY A 32 -6.52 4.79 5.54
C GLY A 32 -6.14 5.41 4.20
N VAL A 33 -4.85 5.62 3.87
CA VAL A 33 -4.45 6.16 2.57
C VAL A 33 -4.91 5.23 1.42
N ILE A 34 -4.76 3.92 1.59
CA ILE A 34 -5.27 2.91 0.64
C ILE A 34 -6.80 2.98 0.55
N GLY A 35 -7.51 3.04 1.67
CA GLY A 35 -8.97 3.17 1.70
C GLY A 35 -9.49 4.42 0.98
N ARG A 36 -8.87 5.59 1.21
CA ARG A 36 -9.23 6.84 0.51
C ARG A 36 -8.97 6.74 -0.98
N ALA A 37 -7.77 6.30 -1.38
CA ALA A 37 -7.44 6.12 -2.78
C ALA A 37 -8.37 5.13 -3.47
N ALA A 38 -8.71 4.03 -2.80
CA ALA A 38 -9.68 3.05 -3.28
C ALA A 38 -11.09 3.64 -3.44
N SER A 39 -11.57 4.39 -2.45
CA SER A 39 -12.86 5.10 -2.51
C SER A 39 -12.92 6.06 -3.70
N GLU A 40 -11.91 6.91 -3.85
CA GLU A 40 -11.84 7.87 -4.96
C GLU A 40 -11.77 7.17 -6.31
N PHE A 41 -11.04 6.06 -6.40
CA PHE A 41 -10.95 5.29 -7.64
C PHE A 41 -12.29 4.64 -8.01
N VAL A 42 -12.98 4.03 -7.05
CA VAL A 42 -14.31 3.43 -7.26
C VAL A 42 -15.34 4.48 -7.69
N LYS A 43 -15.28 5.70 -7.13
CA LYS A 43 -16.11 6.84 -7.57
C LYS A 43 -15.81 7.23 -9.01
N ARG A 44 -14.54 7.35 -9.39
CA ARG A 44 -14.11 7.64 -10.78
C ARG A 44 -14.55 6.57 -11.76
N LEU A 45 -14.54 5.30 -11.36
CA LEU A 45 -15.06 4.18 -12.15
C LEU A 45 -16.59 4.15 -12.25
N ARG A 46 -17.30 5.02 -11.49
CA ARG A 46 -18.76 5.13 -11.43
C ARG A 46 -19.45 3.81 -11.05
N TRP A 47 -18.84 3.05 -10.16
CA TRP A 47 -19.43 1.80 -9.68
C TRP A 47 -20.55 2.09 -8.67
N ASN A 48 -21.77 1.70 -9.03
CA ASN A 48 -22.95 1.82 -8.16
C ASN A 48 -23.24 0.55 -7.35
N THR A 49 -22.67 -0.59 -7.73
CA THR A 49 -22.73 -1.86 -7.00
C THR A 49 -21.39 -2.56 -7.13
N PHE A 50 -20.82 -2.98 -6.01
CA PHE A 50 -19.59 -3.78 -5.99
C PHE A 50 -19.49 -4.64 -4.74
N LEU A 51 -18.71 -5.71 -4.87
CA LEU A 51 -18.33 -6.59 -3.78
C LEU A 51 -16.93 -6.22 -3.30
N LEU A 52 -16.77 -5.95 -2.01
CA LEU A 52 -15.49 -5.87 -1.34
C LEU A 52 -15.16 -7.22 -0.69
N ILE A 53 -14.02 -7.77 -1.08
CA ILE A 53 -13.42 -8.98 -0.51
C ILE A 53 -12.20 -8.55 0.30
N TYR A 54 -12.13 -8.96 1.55
CA TYR A 54 -10.97 -8.70 2.42
C TYR A 54 -10.44 -10.01 3.01
N GLN A 55 -9.15 -10.07 3.34
CA GLN A 55 -8.52 -11.27 3.87
C GLN A 55 -8.71 -11.40 5.39
N PHE A 56 -8.24 -10.41 6.15
CA PHE A 56 -8.24 -10.44 7.61
C PHE A 56 -9.09 -9.34 8.22
N PRO A 57 -9.72 -9.55 9.40
CA PRO A 57 -10.51 -8.52 10.07
C PRO A 57 -9.72 -7.24 10.36
N GLU A 58 -8.42 -7.36 10.65
CA GLU A 58 -7.53 -6.23 10.93
C GLU A 58 -7.29 -5.34 9.70
N ASP A 59 -7.57 -5.85 8.50
CA ASP A 59 -7.44 -5.09 7.25
C ASP A 59 -8.58 -4.08 7.06
N LEU A 60 -9.71 -4.25 7.78
CA LEU A 60 -10.87 -3.36 7.68
C LEU A 60 -10.53 -1.93 8.08
N ASP A 61 -9.58 -1.76 9.02
CA ASP A 61 -9.09 -0.45 9.45
C ASP A 61 -8.45 0.33 8.29
N ASP A 62 -7.76 -0.36 7.37
CA ASP A 62 -7.06 0.27 6.23
C ASP A 62 -8.03 0.71 5.12
N ILE A 63 -9.20 0.09 5.06
CA ILE A 63 -10.24 0.32 4.04
C ILE A 63 -11.53 0.93 4.59
N ALA A 64 -11.51 1.44 5.83
CA ALA A 64 -12.68 2.05 6.46
C ALA A 64 -13.32 3.18 5.62
N ASP A 65 -12.48 3.98 4.94
CA ASP A 65 -12.93 5.05 4.04
C ASP A 65 -13.72 4.50 2.83
N LEU A 66 -13.37 3.30 2.34
CA LEU A 66 -14.11 2.63 1.25
C LEU A 66 -15.48 2.11 1.72
N LEU A 67 -15.59 1.70 2.98
CA LEU A 67 -16.86 1.27 3.59
C LEU A 67 -17.86 2.43 3.73
N SER A 68 -17.35 3.66 3.74
CA SER A 68 -18.14 4.88 3.92
C SER A 68 -18.69 5.45 2.61
N VAL A 69 -18.50 4.76 1.48
CA VAL A 69 -19.00 5.17 0.16
C VAL A 69 -20.48 4.81 0.03
N TRP A 70 -21.35 5.71 0.48
CA TRP A 70 -22.82 5.53 0.44
C TRP A 70 -23.48 6.15 -0.79
N HIS A 71 -22.88 7.20 -1.35
CA HIS A 71 -23.39 7.93 -2.51
C HIS A 71 -22.27 8.20 -3.51
N ASP A 72 -22.59 8.15 -4.79
CA ASP A 72 -21.69 8.59 -5.85
C ASP A 72 -21.70 10.11 -6.02
N GLU A 73 -20.84 10.64 -6.90
CA GLU A 73 -20.76 12.08 -7.20
C GLU A 73 -22.08 12.69 -7.72
N GLN A 74 -23.01 11.84 -8.16
CA GLN A 74 -24.31 12.21 -8.73
C GLN A 74 -25.45 12.03 -7.73
N GLY A 75 -25.13 11.70 -6.47
CA GLY A 75 -26.11 11.48 -5.39
C GLY A 75 -26.84 10.14 -5.45
N ARG A 76 -26.40 9.19 -6.30
CA ARG A 76 -27.00 7.85 -6.40
C ARG A 76 -26.45 6.96 -5.28
N SER A 77 -27.33 6.16 -4.68
CA SER A 77 -26.95 5.20 -3.65
C SER A 77 -26.02 4.12 -4.22
N VAL A 78 -24.93 3.86 -3.51
CA VAL A 78 -23.95 2.82 -3.82
C VAL A 78 -24.27 1.58 -2.97
N VAL A 79 -24.38 0.43 -3.61
CA VAL A 79 -24.63 -0.86 -2.95
C VAL A 79 -23.31 -1.60 -2.77
N LEU A 80 -22.78 -1.51 -1.55
CA LEU A 80 -21.59 -2.23 -1.13
C LEU A 80 -21.99 -3.56 -0.46
N LYS A 81 -21.43 -4.67 -0.94
CA LYS A 81 -21.45 -5.95 -0.21
C LYS A 81 -20.04 -6.24 0.27
N VAL A 82 -19.90 -6.73 1.50
CA VAL A 82 -18.60 -7.01 2.11
C VAL A 82 -18.54 -8.48 2.48
N LEU A 83 -17.49 -9.18 2.05
CA LEU A 83 -17.24 -10.58 2.36
C LEU A 83 -15.79 -10.80 2.76
N GLN A 84 -15.59 -11.66 3.75
CA GLN A 84 -14.27 -12.16 4.07
C GLN A 84 -13.90 -13.30 3.13
N LEU A 85 -12.66 -13.31 2.65
CA LEU A 85 -12.10 -14.43 1.91
C LEU A 85 -11.86 -15.62 2.87
N PRO A 86 -12.21 -16.86 2.49
CA PRO A 86 -11.89 -18.03 3.30
C PRO A 86 -10.38 -18.13 3.55
N ALA A 87 -9.98 -18.55 4.76
CA ALA A 87 -8.56 -18.75 5.06
C ALA A 87 -7.95 -19.93 4.28
N ASP A 88 -8.78 -20.92 3.94
CA ASP A 88 -8.38 -22.09 3.16
C ASP A 88 -8.67 -21.86 1.67
N SER A 89 -7.63 -21.97 0.85
CA SER A 89 -7.72 -21.83 -0.62
C SER A 89 -8.59 -22.92 -1.25
N SER A 90 -8.74 -24.08 -0.61
CA SER A 90 -9.62 -25.16 -1.10
C SER A 90 -11.08 -24.72 -1.20
N LEU A 91 -11.48 -23.69 -0.44
CA LEU A 91 -12.85 -23.17 -0.39
C LEU A 91 -13.09 -22.04 -1.40
N TYR A 92 -12.08 -21.61 -2.16
CA TYR A 92 -12.21 -20.48 -3.09
C TYR A 92 -13.23 -20.77 -4.20
N ASP A 93 -13.32 -22.01 -4.67
CA ASP A 93 -14.30 -22.40 -5.70
C ASP A 93 -15.74 -22.24 -5.19
N ALA A 94 -16.02 -22.70 -3.97
CA ALA A 94 -17.34 -22.59 -3.37
C ALA A 94 -17.71 -21.11 -3.11
N PHE A 95 -16.74 -20.33 -2.62
CA PHE A 95 -16.89 -18.90 -2.37
C PHE A 95 -17.18 -18.12 -3.67
N LEU A 96 -16.35 -18.30 -4.71
CA LEU A 96 -16.52 -17.63 -5.99
C LEU A 96 -17.82 -18.07 -6.69
N LYS A 97 -18.22 -19.33 -6.56
CA LYS A 97 -19.51 -19.82 -7.05
C LYS A 97 -20.67 -19.11 -6.35
N TYR A 98 -20.60 -18.90 -5.04
CA TYR A 98 -21.58 -18.11 -4.30
C TYR A 98 -21.65 -16.65 -4.79
N VAL A 99 -20.49 -16.01 -4.99
CA VAL A 99 -20.41 -14.63 -5.54
C VAL A 99 -21.08 -14.57 -6.92
N ARG A 100 -20.79 -15.51 -7.81
CA ARG A 100 -21.32 -15.57 -9.17
C ARG A 100 -22.84 -15.82 -9.20
N GLU A 101 -23.31 -16.82 -8.47
CA GLU A 101 -24.68 -17.34 -8.61
C GLU A 101 -25.68 -16.63 -7.69
N LYS A 102 -25.28 -16.30 -6.46
CA LYS A 102 -26.16 -15.70 -5.46
C LYS A 102 -26.03 -14.18 -5.43
N LEU A 103 -24.81 -13.65 -5.40
CA LEU A 103 -24.62 -12.20 -5.32
C LEU A 103 -24.71 -11.52 -6.68
N LYS A 104 -24.38 -12.24 -7.76
CA LYS A 104 -24.36 -11.78 -9.16
C LYS A 104 -23.55 -10.49 -9.35
N GLN A 105 -22.50 -10.31 -8.56
CA GLN A 105 -21.63 -9.13 -8.62
C GLN A 105 -20.56 -9.31 -9.70
N THR A 106 -20.36 -8.27 -10.50
CA THR A 106 -19.34 -8.23 -11.57
C THR A 106 -18.17 -7.31 -11.24
N ASN A 107 -18.42 -6.31 -10.40
CA ASN A 107 -17.41 -5.38 -9.90
C ASN A 107 -16.92 -5.89 -8.55
N ILE A 108 -15.63 -6.21 -8.46
CA ILE A 108 -15.04 -6.87 -7.30
C ILE A 108 -13.80 -6.10 -6.88
N VAL A 109 -13.84 -5.56 -5.66
CA VAL A 109 -12.67 -4.98 -4.98
C VAL A 109 -12.07 -6.06 -4.10
N VAL A 110 -10.76 -6.27 -4.20
CA VAL A 110 -10.04 -7.26 -3.40
C VAL A 110 -8.95 -6.55 -2.61
N HIS A 111 -9.08 -6.60 -1.30
CA HIS A 111 -8.07 -6.13 -0.36
C HIS A 111 -7.29 -7.30 0.21
N THR A 112 -5.99 -7.34 -0.11
CA THR A 112 -5.03 -8.31 0.42
C THR A 112 -3.65 -7.66 0.45
N ARG A 113 -2.88 -7.89 1.52
CA ARG A 113 -1.45 -7.53 1.58
C ARG A 113 -0.58 -8.60 0.92
N ASP A 114 -1.08 -9.83 0.83
CA ASP A 114 -0.39 -10.93 0.18
C ASP A 114 -0.71 -10.97 -1.32
N PHE A 115 0.30 -10.70 -2.15
CA PHE A 115 0.20 -10.75 -3.61
C PHE A 115 0.00 -12.18 -4.14
N GLY A 116 0.42 -13.22 -3.41
CA GLY A 116 0.20 -14.63 -3.78
C GLY A 116 -1.28 -15.01 -3.79
N ILE A 117 -2.08 -14.37 -2.95
CA ILE A 117 -3.54 -14.58 -2.90
C ILE A 117 -4.21 -14.03 -4.15
N ILE A 118 -3.73 -12.92 -4.71
CA ILE A 118 -4.26 -12.35 -5.95
C ILE A 118 -4.15 -13.38 -7.08
N HIS A 119 -2.96 -14.00 -7.21
CA HIS A 119 -2.71 -15.04 -8.20
C HIS A 119 -3.65 -16.24 -8.00
N THR A 120 -3.72 -16.78 -6.78
CA THR A 120 -4.55 -17.95 -6.48
C THR A 120 -6.04 -17.65 -6.72
N LEU A 121 -6.53 -16.51 -6.24
CA LEU A 121 -7.92 -16.09 -6.43
C LEU A 121 -8.29 -16.00 -7.91
N LEU A 122 -7.44 -15.35 -8.72
CA LEU A 122 -7.67 -15.22 -10.16
C LEU A 122 -7.59 -16.59 -10.86
N ALA A 123 -6.69 -17.46 -10.43
CA ALA A 123 -6.59 -18.81 -10.99
C ALA A 123 -7.86 -19.64 -10.79
N HIS A 124 -8.48 -19.56 -9.61
CA HIS A 124 -9.78 -20.17 -9.32
C HIS A 124 -10.93 -19.45 -10.04
N ALA A 125 -10.88 -18.11 -10.13
CA ALA A 125 -11.87 -17.32 -10.85
C ALA A 125 -11.92 -17.67 -12.34
N THR A 126 -10.79 -17.98 -12.97
CA THR A 126 -10.74 -18.44 -14.37
C THR A 126 -11.52 -19.74 -14.56
N LEU A 127 -11.41 -20.71 -13.65
CA LEU A 127 -12.15 -21.98 -13.73
C LEU A 127 -13.68 -21.79 -13.69
N LEU A 128 -14.13 -20.68 -13.11
CA LEU A 128 -15.55 -20.32 -12.99
C LEU A 128 -16.01 -19.30 -14.03
N ASN A 129 -15.21 -19.00 -15.04
CA ASN A 129 -15.43 -17.96 -16.06
C ASN A 129 -15.69 -16.57 -15.45
N MET A 130 -15.07 -16.31 -14.30
CA MET A 130 -15.12 -15.01 -13.61
C MET A 130 -14.01 -14.06 -14.05
N THR A 131 -13.22 -14.42 -15.06
CA THR A 131 -12.16 -13.59 -15.65
C THR A 131 -12.47 -13.14 -17.09
N GLU A 132 -13.74 -13.25 -17.49
CA GLU A 132 -14.27 -12.76 -18.77
C GLU A 132 -14.50 -11.25 -18.75
N SER A 133 -14.70 -10.65 -19.93
CA SER A 133 -14.83 -9.19 -20.13
C SER A 133 -15.93 -8.50 -19.32
N ARG A 134 -16.94 -9.25 -18.85
CA ARG A 134 -18.02 -8.71 -18.02
C ARG A 134 -17.60 -8.42 -16.56
N TYR A 135 -16.46 -8.94 -16.11
CA TYR A 135 -15.97 -8.75 -14.75
C TYR A 135 -14.93 -7.64 -14.71
N SER A 136 -14.93 -6.90 -13.60
CA SER A 136 -13.91 -5.89 -13.30
C SER A 136 -13.38 -6.11 -11.91
N TYR A 137 -12.07 -6.31 -11.81
CA TYR A 137 -11.35 -6.46 -10.54
C TYR A 137 -10.58 -5.19 -10.23
N PHE A 138 -10.63 -4.79 -8.98
CA PHE A 138 -9.81 -3.73 -8.43
C PHE A 138 -9.03 -4.27 -7.22
N PHE A 139 -7.71 -4.33 -7.33
CA PHE A 139 -6.84 -4.78 -6.24
C PHE A 139 -6.21 -3.58 -5.54
N THR A 140 -6.35 -3.52 -4.22
CA THR A 140 -5.78 -2.42 -3.43
C THR A 140 -4.30 -2.62 -3.09
N ASN A 141 -3.73 -3.77 -3.45
CA ASN A 141 -2.33 -4.09 -3.16
C ASN A 141 -1.40 -3.23 -4.05
N PRO A 142 -0.46 -2.46 -3.48
CA PRO A 142 0.42 -1.56 -4.24
C PRO A 142 1.42 -2.28 -5.15
N ASP A 143 1.61 -3.59 -4.96
CA ASP A 143 2.54 -4.43 -5.71
C ASP A 143 1.87 -5.18 -6.88
N LEU A 144 0.63 -4.85 -7.24
CA LEU A 144 -0.13 -5.53 -8.30
C LEU A 144 0.64 -5.57 -9.63
N ALA A 145 1.36 -4.50 -9.99
CA ALA A 145 2.08 -4.42 -11.26
C ALA A 145 3.20 -5.46 -11.39
N LEU A 146 3.74 -5.97 -10.29
CA LEU A 146 4.75 -7.03 -10.30
C LEU A 146 4.19 -8.38 -10.76
N LEU A 147 2.85 -8.51 -10.78
CA LEU A 147 2.19 -9.72 -11.28
C LEU A 147 2.08 -9.75 -12.81
N GLU A 148 2.63 -8.76 -13.54
CA GLU A 148 2.51 -8.69 -15.00
C GLU A 148 3.01 -9.95 -15.71
N ASP A 149 4.23 -10.39 -15.40
CA ASP A 149 4.84 -11.59 -16.00
C ASP A 149 4.02 -12.85 -15.68
N PHE A 150 3.53 -12.96 -14.45
CA PHE A 150 2.65 -14.05 -14.04
C PHE A 150 1.33 -14.08 -14.82
N PHE A 151 0.79 -12.92 -15.18
CA PHE A 151 -0.40 -12.84 -16.02
C PHE A 151 -0.14 -13.23 -17.48
N GLN A 152 1.13 -13.28 -17.92
CA GLN A 152 1.53 -13.66 -19.28
C GLN A 152 1.86 -15.16 -19.38
N ASP A 153 2.56 -15.72 -18.37
CA ASP A 153 3.12 -17.08 -18.44
C ASP A 153 2.09 -18.22 -18.41
N LEU A 154 0.86 -17.98 -17.95
CA LEU A 154 -0.09 -19.05 -17.65
C LEU A 154 -0.88 -19.60 -18.86
N ASN A 155 -0.63 -19.15 -20.09
CA ASN A 155 -1.52 -19.39 -21.25
C ASN A 155 -3.00 -19.03 -20.98
N ARG A 156 -3.27 -18.26 -19.91
CA ARG A 156 -4.61 -17.84 -19.48
C ARG A 156 -4.82 -16.41 -19.90
N ILE A 157 -5.69 -16.21 -20.88
CA ILE A 157 -6.06 -14.88 -21.34
C ILE A 157 -7.09 -14.31 -20.37
N TYR A 158 -6.65 -13.49 -19.43
CA TYR A 158 -7.54 -12.67 -18.61
C TYR A 158 -8.17 -11.59 -19.50
N ARG A 159 -9.49 -11.69 -19.74
CA ARG A 159 -10.27 -10.74 -20.54
C ARG A 159 -11.00 -9.69 -19.70
N CYS A 160 -11.10 -9.93 -18.40
CA CYS A 160 -11.62 -8.97 -17.42
C CYS A 160 -10.74 -7.73 -17.30
N ASN A 161 -11.34 -6.63 -16.84
CA ASN A 161 -10.59 -5.43 -16.49
C ASN A 161 -9.92 -5.66 -15.14
N ILE A 162 -8.59 -5.53 -15.09
CA ILE A 162 -7.82 -5.60 -13.84
C ILE A 162 -7.25 -4.22 -13.59
N THR A 163 -7.65 -3.63 -12.48
CA THR A 163 -7.18 -2.32 -12.03
C THR A 163 -6.55 -2.44 -10.66
N GLY A 164 -5.72 -1.48 -10.30
CA GLY A 164 -5.13 -1.43 -8.99
C GLY A 164 -4.49 -0.11 -8.65
N ILE A 165 -3.86 -0.11 -7.48
CA ILE A 165 -3.10 1.01 -6.96
C ILE A 165 -1.62 0.63 -7.03
N GLN A 166 -0.74 1.61 -7.22
CA GLN A 166 0.70 1.45 -7.23
C GLN A 166 1.36 2.58 -6.45
N LEU A 167 2.30 2.25 -5.56
CA LEU A 167 3.10 3.24 -4.84
C LEU A 167 4.43 3.54 -5.54
N VAL A 168 5.10 2.52 -6.07
CA VAL A 168 6.39 2.70 -6.76
C VAL A 168 6.20 3.48 -8.05
N GLN A 169 6.86 4.61 -8.21
CA GLN A 169 6.62 5.53 -9.34
C GLN A 169 7.63 5.37 -10.48
N HIS A 170 8.82 4.85 -10.19
CA HIS A 170 9.97 4.77 -11.10
C HIS A 170 10.33 3.33 -11.47
N ASP A 171 10.97 3.16 -12.62
CA ASP A 171 11.53 1.88 -13.06
C ASP A 171 12.93 1.64 -12.46
N PRO A 172 13.31 0.37 -12.19
CA PRO A 172 12.49 -0.83 -12.36
C PRO A 172 11.43 -0.96 -11.27
N LEU A 173 10.28 -1.55 -11.63
CA LEU A 173 9.27 -1.93 -10.64
C LEU A 173 9.86 -2.95 -9.66
N MET A 174 9.55 -2.77 -8.39
CA MET A 174 9.99 -3.63 -7.30
C MET A 174 8.93 -3.68 -6.20
N LYS A 175 9.10 -4.58 -5.22
CA LYS A 175 8.22 -4.61 -4.06
C LYS A 175 8.25 -3.28 -3.31
N THR A 176 7.07 -2.84 -2.86
CA THR A 176 6.90 -1.60 -2.11
C THR A 176 7.82 -1.53 -0.89
N ASP A 177 7.99 -2.63 -0.14
CA ASP A 177 8.90 -2.66 1.01
C ASP A 177 10.36 -2.41 0.64
N LEU A 178 10.81 -2.90 -0.53
CA LEU A 178 12.16 -2.65 -1.02
C LEU A 178 12.32 -1.20 -1.45
N ALA A 179 11.35 -0.65 -2.19
CA ALA A 179 11.36 0.75 -2.60
C ALA A 179 11.39 1.69 -1.40
N LEU A 180 10.56 1.45 -0.37
CA LEU A 180 10.56 2.20 0.88
C LEU A 180 11.90 2.09 1.64
N THR A 181 12.56 0.92 1.55
CA THR A 181 13.89 0.73 2.16
C THR A 181 14.96 1.53 1.42
N ILE A 182 14.94 1.56 0.09
CA ILE A 182 15.84 2.39 -0.72
C ILE A 182 15.63 3.86 -0.37
N ASP A 183 14.38 4.32 -0.35
CA ASP A 183 14.03 5.71 -0.01
C ASP A 183 14.48 6.04 1.43
N THR A 184 14.36 5.10 2.36
CA THR A 184 14.86 5.24 3.73
C THR A 184 16.38 5.45 3.76
N VAL A 185 17.14 4.66 3.01
CA VAL A 185 18.60 4.81 2.93
C VAL A 185 18.97 6.17 2.33
N ASN A 186 18.24 6.62 1.31
CA ASN A 186 18.43 7.94 0.70
C ASN A 186 18.14 9.07 1.70
N ILE A 187 17.06 8.98 2.49
CA ILE A 187 16.75 9.94 3.56
C ILE A 187 17.89 10.02 4.58
N LEU A 188 18.37 8.87 5.05
CA LEU A 188 19.45 8.81 6.04
C LEU A 188 20.77 9.35 5.47
N GLY A 189 21.08 9.01 4.23
CA GLY A 189 22.26 9.51 3.52
C GLY A 189 22.22 11.03 3.34
N GLU A 190 21.07 11.57 2.95
CA GLU A 190 20.89 13.01 2.77
C GLU A 190 20.94 13.76 4.11
N ALA A 191 20.32 13.20 5.16
CA ALA A 191 20.43 13.73 6.51
C ALA A 191 21.89 13.82 6.98
N LEU A 192 22.69 12.77 6.73
CA LEU A 192 24.12 12.75 7.06
C LEU A 192 24.91 13.76 6.22
N ARG A 193 24.64 13.84 4.92
CA ARG A 193 25.29 14.79 4.00
C ARG A 193 25.09 16.22 4.48
N ILE A 194 23.85 16.61 4.78
CA ILE A 194 23.52 17.96 5.28
C ILE A 194 24.22 18.25 6.61
N GLN A 195 24.33 17.27 7.51
CA GLN A 195 25.04 17.46 8.78
C GLN A 195 26.55 17.58 8.59
N ASN A 196 27.12 16.80 7.67
CA ASN A 196 28.52 16.88 7.32
C ASN A 196 28.90 18.27 6.78
N GLU A 197 28.08 18.85 5.90
CA GLU A 197 28.28 20.20 5.39
C GLU A 197 28.24 21.29 6.47
N ARG A 198 27.54 21.02 7.58
CA ARG A 198 27.46 21.91 8.75
C ARG A 198 28.55 21.65 9.78
N GLY A 199 29.45 20.70 9.54
CA GLY A 199 30.47 20.26 10.50
C GLY A 199 29.88 19.59 11.74
N LYS A 200 28.69 18.99 11.64
CA LYS A 200 27.93 18.36 12.74
C LYS A 200 27.67 16.88 12.48
N ILE A 201 28.65 16.16 11.93
CA ILE A 201 28.54 14.72 11.70
C ILE A 201 28.24 14.05 13.05
N PRO A 202 27.18 13.23 13.15
CA PRO A 202 26.87 12.55 14.40
C PRO A 202 27.92 11.46 14.69
N GLU A 203 28.38 11.37 15.93
CA GLU A 203 29.42 10.43 16.35
C GLU A 203 28.81 9.09 16.79
N ALA A 204 29.28 7.99 16.20
CA ALA A 204 28.87 6.66 16.62
C ALA A 204 29.47 6.31 18.00
N ASN A 205 28.64 5.85 18.92
CA ASN A 205 29.04 5.43 20.26
C ASN A 205 28.55 4.00 20.53
N GLY A 206 29.37 3.19 21.21
CA GLY A 206 28.92 1.89 21.72
C GLY A 206 27.87 2.08 22.81
N LEU A 207 26.76 1.36 22.73
CA LEU A 207 25.66 1.42 23.71
C LEU A 207 25.45 0.02 24.30
N LEU A 208 25.28 -0.07 25.61
CA LEU A 208 24.98 -1.31 26.31
C LEU A 208 23.52 -1.34 26.77
N CYS A 209 22.84 -2.47 26.57
CA CYS A 209 21.41 -2.59 26.85
C CYS A 209 21.05 -2.46 28.33
N ASP A 210 21.90 -3.01 29.20
CA ASP A 210 21.71 -3.00 30.65
C ASP A 210 22.31 -1.75 31.31
N ALA A 211 23.05 -0.95 30.54
CA ALA A 211 23.48 0.37 30.95
C ALA A 211 22.37 1.39 30.66
N ASN A 212 22.41 2.53 31.36
CA ASN A 212 21.57 3.68 31.04
C ASN A 212 22.14 4.51 29.88
N ASP A 213 22.76 3.84 28.90
CA ASP A 213 23.43 4.46 27.77
C ASP A 213 22.41 5.07 26.80
N VAL A 214 22.75 6.23 26.25
CA VAL A 214 21.97 6.92 25.24
C VAL A 214 22.89 7.48 24.17
N TRP A 215 22.42 7.51 22.93
CA TRP A 215 23.13 8.18 21.84
C TRP A 215 22.92 9.69 21.91
N ARG A 216 23.98 10.43 22.23
CA ARG A 216 23.92 11.89 22.46
C ARG A 216 23.46 12.68 21.25
N ASP A 217 23.88 12.27 20.06
CA ASP A 217 23.55 12.97 18.80
C ASP A 217 22.22 12.53 18.20
N GLY A 218 21.56 11.56 18.82
CA GLY A 218 20.37 10.95 18.27
C GLY A 218 19.18 11.89 18.13
N GLU A 219 19.01 12.85 19.04
CA GLU A 219 17.91 13.81 19.01
C GLU A 219 18.08 14.78 17.83
N MET A 220 19.30 15.32 17.69
CA MET A 220 19.70 16.18 16.58
C MET A 220 19.53 15.45 15.25
N PHE A 221 19.98 14.20 15.16
CA PHE A 221 19.90 13.43 13.94
C PHE A 221 18.46 12.99 13.60
N SER A 222 17.65 12.62 14.60
CA SER A 222 16.22 12.31 14.41
C SER A 222 15.44 13.52 13.87
N LYS A 223 15.69 14.71 14.41
CA LYS A 223 15.11 15.94 13.89
C LYS A 223 15.53 16.20 12.45
N LYS A 224 16.82 16.02 12.15
CA LYS A 224 17.32 16.20 10.78
C LYS A 224 16.68 15.23 9.79
N ILE A 225 16.51 13.96 10.15
CA ILE A 225 15.83 12.97 9.30
C ILE A 225 14.42 13.44 8.89
N ARG A 226 13.68 14.05 9.82
CA ARG A 226 12.32 14.58 9.55
C ARG A 226 12.30 15.85 8.70
N GLU A 227 13.39 16.61 8.69
CA GLU A 227 13.58 17.80 7.86
C GLU A 227 14.01 17.47 6.43
N VAL A 228 14.39 16.23 6.13
CA VAL A 228 14.77 15.84 4.77
C VAL A 228 13.51 15.71 3.91
N GLU A 229 13.57 16.32 2.73
CA GLU A 229 12.58 16.18 1.67
C GLU A 229 13.25 15.48 0.48
N LEU A 230 12.67 14.38 -0.01
CA LEU A 230 13.10 13.74 -1.25
C LEU A 230 12.01 13.91 -2.30
N ALA A 231 12.27 14.76 -3.29
CA ALA A 231 11.34 15.00 -4.39
C ALA A 231 11.27 13.83 -5.38
N ASP A 232 12.39 13.13 -5.62
CA ASP A 232 12.55 12.10 -6.65
C ASP A 232 12.93 10.75 -6.03
N ALA A 233 12.07 10.25 -5.12
CA ALA A 233 12.24 8.94 -4.47
C ALA A 233 11.49 7.85 -5.24
N MET A 234 11.85 6.58 -5.03
CA MET A 234 11.23 5.43 -5.72
C MET A 234 9.72 5.36 -5.49
N THR A 235 9.25 5.78 -4.32
CA THR A 235 7.83 5.82 -3.94
C THR A 235 7.18 7.20 -4.11
N GLY A 236 7.76 8.06 -4.95
CA GLY A 236 7.34 9.45 -5.12
C GLY A 236 7.85 10.36 -4.01
N GLU A 237 7.32 11.59 -3.94
CA GLU A 237 7.74 12.58 -2.96
C GLU A 237 7.65 12.05 -1.51
N VAL A 238 8.72 12.25 -0.73
CA VAL A 238 8.82 11.89 0.68
C VAL A 238 9.04 13.15 1.50
N VAL A 239 8.00 13.52 2.26
CA VAL A 239 8.02 14.60 3.26
C VAL A 239 7.38 14.07 4.53
N PHE A 240 7.87 14.52 5.68
CA PHE A 240 7.35 14.12 6.99
C PHE A 240 6.62 15.25 7.70
N SER A 241 5.54 14.88 8.39
CA SER A 241 4.91 15.72 9.41
C SER A 241 5.85 15.90 10.62
N PRO A 242 5.59 16.90 11.49
CA PRO A 242 6.34 17.07 12.74
C PRO A 242 6.38 15.80 13.62
N ASN A 243 5.32 14.97 13.54
CA ASN A 243 5.21 13.71 14.27
C ASN A 243 5.95 12.54 13.59
N GLY A 244 6.73 12.80 12.54
CA GLY A 244 7.50 11.79 11.83
C GLY A 244 6.68 10.90 10.90
N GLN A 245 5.40 11.18 10.64
CA GLN A 245 4.61 10.42 9.66
C GLN A 245 4.77 11.00 8.26
N ARG A 246 4.90 10.14 7.24
CA ARG A 246 4.87 10.57 5.85
C ARG A 246 3.57 11.27 5.50
N THR A 247 3.69 12.39 4.82
CA THR A 247 2.58 13.22 4.31
C THR A 247 2.65 13.35 2.79
N ASN A 248 1.58 13.88 2.20
CA ASN A 248 1.49 14.16 0.76
C ASN A 248 1.75 12.95 -0.15
N THR A 249 1.31 11.75 0.26
CA THR A 249 1.56 10.54 -0.53
C THR A 249 0.64 10.43 -1.73
N THR A 250 1.23 10.37 -2.91
CA THR A 250 0.53 10.16 -4.19
C THR A 250 0.57 8.69 -4.58
N LEU A 251 -0.62 8.12 -4.78
CA LEU A 251 -0.79 6.74 -5.25
C LEU A 251 -1.23 6.74 -6.71
N LEU A 252 -0.58 5.92 -7.53
CA LEU A 252 -0.91 5.84 -8.95
C LEU A 252 -2.02 4.81 -9.17
N ALA A 253 -3.01 5.17 -9.97
CA ALA A 253 -4.00 4.22 -10.47
C ALA A 253 -3.44 3.52 -11.71
N ILE A 254 -3.49 2.19 -11.72
CA ILE A 254 -3.03 1.37 -12.84
C ILE A 254 -4.16 0.51 -13.39
N THR A 255 -4.15 0.28 -14.71
CA THR A 255 -5.05 -0.66 -15.37
C THR A 255 -4.25 -1.61 -16.23
N ARG A 256 -4.68 -2.87 -16.32
CA ARG A 256 -4.12 -3.84 -17.25
C ARG A 256 -4.90 -3.78 -18.56
N THR A 257 -4.24 -3.36 -19.63
CA THR A 257 -4.81 -3.32 -20.98
C THR A 257 -3.87 -4.08 -21.92
N ASN A 258 -4.42 -4.97 -22.76
CA ASN A 258 -3.64 -5.73 -23.76
C ASN A 258 -2.41 -6.47 -23.20
N GLY A 259 -2.50 -6.97 -21.97
CA GLY A 259 -1.42 -7.75 -21.37
C GLY A 259 -0.45 -6.97 -20.49
N LYS A 260 -0.53 -5.63 -20.49
CA LYS A 260 0.42 -4.76 -19.78
C LYS A 260 -0.28 -3.80 -18.83
N PHE A 261 0.37 -3.46 -17.71
CA PHE A 261 -0.12 -2.39 -16.86
C PHE A 261 0.25 -1.02 -17.43
N SER A 262 -0.70 -0.09 -17.38
CA SER A 262 -0.48 1.31 -17.70
C SER A 262 -1.07 2.21 -16.62
N LYS A 263 -0.40 3.34 -16.37
CA LYS A 263 -0.87 4.38 -15.43
C LYS A 263 -2.06 5.10 -16.05
N VAL A 264 -3.15 5.23 -15.29
CA VAL A 264 -4.40 5.88 -15.73
C VAL A 264 -4.79 7.10 -14.89
N GLY A 265 -4.09 7.34 -13.78
CA GLY A 265 -4.31 8.50 -12.92
C GLY A 265 -3.43 8.50 -11.69
N HIS A 266 -3.61 9.54 -10.88
CA HIS A 266 -3.05 9.73 -9.55
C HIS A 266 -4.13 10.30 -8.62
#